data_AF-K1RVC4-F1
#
_entry.id   AF-K1RVC4-F1
#
_cell.length_a   1.000
_cell.length_b   1.000
_cell.length_c   1.000
_cell.angle_alpha   90.00
_cell.angle_beta   90.00
_cell.angle_gamma   90.00
#
_symmetry.space_group_name_H-M   'P 1'
#
loop_
_entity.id
_entity.type
_entity.pdbx_description
1 polymer ?
#
loop_
_entity_poly.entity_id
_entity_poly.type
_entity_poly.pdbx_seq_one_letter_code
_entity_poly.pdbx_strand_id
1 'polypeptide(L)'
;MPEFSRMYHAGDKAGIKQCYASIMRIQMLFAGSMAVVLVGYPQVLLSILAEELLPYTKQFVGCALVFILIATLGPCSGVLQMTGNEKKDNLYREAALGVMLVLLFVMRGSRLVMLYALCVQALLEGVVKYWYVCRWMQGSAIKLKTYCIWWSVPAAVIAGGCLLHLQHSALAMLLAAGGTFAFGLVCELRPGGCLHGYWEGLKKKF
;
A
#
# COMPACT_ATOMS: atom_id res chain seq x y z
N MET A 1 -2.46 -7.17 -15.68
CA MET A 1 -1.01 -7.07 -16.03
C MET A 1 -0.77 -7.03 -17.54
N PRO A 2 -1.17 -8.01 -18.38
CA PRO A 2 -1.05 -7.89 -19.85
C PRO A 2 -1.78 -6.68 -20.44
N GLU A 3 -2.78 -6.16 -19.72
CA GLU A 3 -3.50 -4.94 -20.08
C GLU A 3 -2.61 -3.70 -20.21
N PHE A 4 -1.58 -3.54 -19.38
CA PHE A 4 -0.66 -2.40 -19.47
C PHE A 4 0.18 -2.46 -20.73
N SER A 5 0.71 -3.64 -21.07
CA SER A 5 1.44 -3.86 -22.33
C SER A 5 0.54 -3.61 -23.53
N ARG A 6 -0.71 -4.12 -23.52
CA ARG A 6 -1.69 -3.88 -24.59
C ARG A 6 -1.97 -2.39 -24.80
N MET A 7 -2.27 -1.65 -23.72
CA MET A 7 -2.52 -0.21 -23.80
C MET A 7 -1.27 0.58 -24.20
N TYR A 8 -0.09 0.14 -23.78
CA TYR A 8 1.17 0.75 -24.17
C TYR A 8 1.43 0.62 -25.69
N HIS A 9 1.23 -0.57 -26.26
CA HIS A 9 1.34 -0.78 -27.71
C HIS A 9 0.27 -0.01 -28.49
N ALA A 10 -0.90 0.23 -27.91
CA ALA A 10 -1.95 1.07 -28.49
C ALA A 10 -1.71 2.59 -28.31
N GLY A 11 -0.66 2.99 -27.57
CA GLY A 11 -0.38 4.41 -27.27
C GLY A 11 -1.34 5.04 -26.26
N ASP A 12 -2.22 4.27 -25.61
CA ASP A 12 -3.26 4.76 -24.71
C ASP A 12 -2.74 5.00 -23.29
N LYS A 13 -2.03 6.11 -23.11
CA LYS A 13 -1.53 6.52 -21.78
C LYS A 13 -2.65 6.90 -20.80
N ALA A 14 -3.80 7.35 -21.30
CA ALA A 14 -4.94 7.71 -20.47
C ALA A 14 -5.59 6.46 -19.85
N GLY A 15 -5.75 5.41 -20.66
CA GLY A 15 -6.20 4.09 -20.19
C GLY A 15 -5.24 3.47 -19.17
N ILE A 16 -3.92 3.56 -19.39
CA ILE A 16 -2.92 3.10 -18.40
C ILE A 16 -3.11 3.82 -17.06
N LYS A 17 -3.30 5.14 -17.10
CA LYS A 17 -3.52 5.95 -15.89
C LYS A 17 -4.81 5.55 -15.15
N GLN A 18 -5.90 5.32 -15.88
CA GLN A 18 -7.17 4.86 -15.29
C GLN A 18 -7.05 3.46 -14.69
N CYS A 19 -6.42 2.52 -15.41
CA CYS A 19 -6.17 1.17 -14.92
C CYS A 19 -5.29 1.18 -13.67
N TYR A 20 -4.24 1.99 -13.65
CA TYR A 20 -3.38 2.15 -12.48
C TYR A 20 -4.14 2.71 -11.27
N ALA A 21 -4.98 3.73 -11.48
CA ALA A 21 -5.82 4.29 -10.43
C ALA A 21 -6.84 3.27 -9.89
N SER A 22 -7.41 2.42 -10.76
CA SER A 22 -8.29 1.31 -10.37
C SER A 22 -7.56 0.28 -9.48
N ILE A 23 -6.34 -0.10 -9.86
CA ILE A 23 -5.53 -1.02 -9.05
C ILE A 23 -5.22 -0.40 -7.69
N MET A 24 -4.82 0.87 -7.64
CA MET A 24 -4.57 1.56 -6.36
C MET A 24 -5.82 1.64 -5.48
N ARG A 25 -7.01 1.84 -6.05
CA ARG A 25 -8.28 1.79 -5.31
C ARG A 25 -8.50 0.43 -4.66
N ILE A 26 -8.34 -0.63 -5.44
CA ILE A 26 -8.49 -2.01 -4.95
C ILE A 26 -7.42 -2.31 -3.90
N GLN A 27 -6.18 -1.89 -4.10
CA GLN A 27 -5.12 -2.05 -3.11
C GLN A 27 -5.44 -1.32 -1.81
N MET A 28 -6.02 -0.12 -1.87
CA MET A 28 -6.46 0.61 -0.67
C MET A 28 -7.55 -0.12 0.12
N LEU A 29 -8.42 -0.89 -0.53
CA LEU A 29 -9.43 -1.69 0.15
C LEU A 29 -8.78 -2.69 1.13
N PHE A 30 -7.74 -3.38 0.68
CA PHE A 30 -7.01 -4.36 1.48
C PHE A 30 -5.97 -3.71 2.39
N ALA A 31 -5.24 -2.71 1.89
CA ALA A 31 -4.22 -2.00 2.65
C ALA A 31 -4.83 -1.20 3.80
N GLY A 32 -6.04 -0.66 3.63
CA GLY A 32 -6.77 0.05 4.67
C GLY A 32 -7.18 -0.87 5.83
N SER A 33 -7.71 -2.07 5.54
CA SER A 33 -8.01 -3.05 6.59
C SER A 33 -6.74 -3.59 7.25
N MET A 34 -5.69 -3.85 6.47
CA MET A 34 -4.38 -4.22 7.01
C MET A 34 -3.77 -3.11 7.88
N ALA A 35 -3.95 -1.84 7.53
CA ALA A 35 -3.50 -0.73 8.36
C ALA A 35 -4.19 -0.74 9.73
N VAL A 36 -5.50 -0.99 9.78
CA VAL A 36 -6.24 -1.09 11.04
C VAL A 36 -5.68 -2.22 11.91
N VAL A 37 -5.40 -3.38 11.33
CA VAL A 37 -4.83 -4.52 12.07
C VAL A 37 -3.40 -4.24 12.54
N LEU A 38 -2.49 -3.88 11.62
CA LEU A 38 -1.06 -3.77 11.89
C LEU A 38 -0.70 -2.54 12.72
N VAL A 39 -1.47 -1.45 12.59
CA VAL A 39 -1.18 -0.15 13.25
C VAL A 39 -2.14 0.10 14.40
N GLY A 40 -3.42 -0.27 14.27
CA GLY A 40 -4.44 -0.04 15.29
C GLY A 40 -4.48 -1.08 16.41
N TYR A 41 -4.17 -2.34 16.10
CA TYR A 41 -4.19 -3.44 17.07
C TYR A 41 -2.87 -4.25 17.08
N PRO A 42 -1.70 -3.59 17.16
CA PRO A 42 -0.42 -4.28 17.02
C PRO A 42 -0.16 -5.25 18.19
N GLN A 43 -0.67 -4.96 19.38
CA GLN A 43 -0.45 -5.82 20.56
C GLN A 43 -1.20 -7.14 20.46
N VAL A 44 -2.45 -7.13 19.98
CA VAL A 44 -3.23 -8.36 19.72
C VAL A 44 -2.54 -9.22 18.67
N LEU A 45 -2.08 -8.59 17.58
CA LEU A 45 -1.41 -9.32 16.53
C LEU A 45 -0.08 -9.92 17.00
N LEU A 46 0.72 -9.15 17.73
CA LEU A 46 1.98 -9.61 18.29
C LEU A 46 1.77 -10.68 19.36
N SER A 47 0.73 -10.60 20.20
CA SER A 47 0.43 -11.67 21.17
C SER A 47 0.01 -12.97 20.49
N ILE A 48 -0.66 -12.91 19.34
CA ILE A 48 -1.00 -14.11 18.55
C ILE A 48 0.26 -14.69 17.89
N LEU A 49 1.17 -13.83 17.42
CA LEU A 49 2.34 -14.26 16.66
C LEU A 49 3.48 -14.74 17.58
N ALA A 50 3.90 -13.90 18.52
CA ALA A 50 4.85 -14.22 19.59
C ALA A 50 4.87 -13.10 20.65
N GLU A 51 4.57 -13.45 21.91
CA GLU A 51 4.56 -12.50 23.03
C GLU A 51 5.93 -11.82 23.27
N GLU A 52 7.02 -12.49 22.89
CA GLU A 52 8.39 -11.95 22.97
C GLU A 52 8.61 -10.69 22.10
N LEU A 53 7.72 -10.43 21.12
CA LEU A 53 7.78 -9.28 20.22
C LEU A 53 7.04 -8.05 20.77
N LEU A 54 6.24 -8.19 21.84
CA LEU A 54 5.54 -7.08 22.49
C LEU A 54 6.44 -5.87 22.85
N PRO A 55 7.67 -6.03 23.38
CA PRO A 55 8.57 -4.89 23.63
C PRO A 55 8.96 -4.14 22.34
N TYR A 56 8.85 -4.76 21.16
CA TYR A 56 9.16 -4.17 19.86
C TYR A 56 7.93 -3.61 19.12
N THR A 57 6.79 -3.45 19.82
CA THR A 57 5.53 -2.97 19.23
C THR A 57 5.69 -1.67 18.44
N LYS A 58 6.46 -0.70 18.95
CA LYS A 58 6.65 0.60 18.27
C LYS A 58 7.40 0.44 16.95
N GLN A 59 8.42 -0.42 16.93
CA GLN A 59 9.22 -0.74 15.75
C GLN A 59 8.39 -1.51 14.73
N PHE A 60 7.56 -2.44 15.18
CA PHE A 60 6.61 -3.17 14.34
C PHE A 60 5.63 -2.21 13.65
N VAL A 61 5.00 -1.31 14.41
CA VAL A 61 4.05 -0.32 13.85
C VAL A 61 4.74 0.60 12.85
N GLY A 62 5.94 1.10 13.17
CA GLY A 62 6.70 1.96 12.25
C GLY A 62 7.05 1.24 10.93
N CYS A 63 7.49 -0.02 11.02
CA CYS A 63 7.76 -0.86 9.87
C CYS A 63 6.50 -1.13 9.03
N ALA A 64 5.41 -1.52 9.69
CA ALA A 64 4.12 -1.77 9.05
C ALA A 64 3.61 -0.53 8.31
N LEU A 65 3.72 0.67 8.91
CA LEU A 65 3.34 1.92 8.26
C LEU A 65 4.13 2.15 6.96
N VAL A 66 5.45 1.97 6.98
CA VAL A 66 6.29 2.11 5.79
C VAL A 66 5.85 1.16 4.69
N PHE A 67 5.69 -0.13 5.00
CA PHE A 67 5.30 -1.13 4.00
C PHE A 67 3.88 -0.93 3.47
N ILE A 68 2.93 -0.56 4.32
CA ILE A 68 1.57 -0.25 3.87
C ILE A 68 1.58 0.98 2.97
N LEU A 69 2.29 2.05 3.34
CA LEU A 69 2.39 3.25 2.50
C LEU A 69 2.94 2.89 1.12
N ILE A 70 4.03 2.13 1.04
CA ILE A 70 4.60 1.70 -0.24
C ILE A 70 3.65 0.76 -1.01
N ALA A 71 2.97 -0.16 -0.35
CA ALA A 71 1.99 -1.03 -0.99
C ALA A 71 0.83 -0.24 -1.61
N THR A 72 0.44 0.89 -1.02
CA THR A 72 -0.63 1.76 -1.52
C THR A 72 -0.22 2.68 -2.67
N LEU A 73 1.08 2.79 -2.97
CA LEU A 73 1.57 3.60 -4.09
C LEU A 73 1.31 2.96 -5.46
N GLY A 74 0.76 1.76 -5.53
CA GLY A 74 0.42 1.12 -6.81
C GLY A 74 1.51 0.19 -7.34
N PRO A 75 1.21 -0.56 -8.41
CA PRO A 75 2.11 -1.53 -9.02
C PRO A 75 3.19 -0.86 -9.88
N CYS A 76 4.01 0.01 -9.29
CA CYS A 76 5.01 0.83 -10.01
C CYS A 76 5.97 -0.03 -10.85
N SER A 77 6.59 -1.04 -10.23
CA SER A 77 7.51 -1.95 -10.93
C SER A 77 6.81 -2.71 -12.06
N GLY A 78 5.56 -3.15 -11.84
CA GLY A 78 4.78 -3.85 -12.86
C GLY A 78 4.51 -2.98 -14.08
N VAL A 79 4.15 -1.70 -13.89
CA VAL A 79 3.98 -0.76 -15.00
C VAL A 79 5.30 -0.52 -15.73
N LEU A 80 6.40 -0.31 -15.00
CA LEU A 80 7.69 -0.04 -15.61
C LEU A 80 8.21 -1.22 -16.45
N GLN A 81 8.01 -2.44 -15.97
CA GLN A 81 8.38 -3.65 -16.71
C GLN A 81 7.53 -3.81 -17.98
N MET A 82 6.23 -3.56 -17.89
CA MET A 82 5.30 -3.76 -19.01
C MET A 82 5.27 -2.62 -20.04
N THR A 83 5.96 -1.50 -19.76
CA THR A 83 6.04 -0.32 -20.64
C THR A 83 7.44 -0.12 -21.22
N GLY A 84 8.32 -1.14 -21.15
CA GLY A 84 9.67 -1.08 -21.68
C GLY A 84 10.64 -0.21 -20.89
N ASN A 85 10.31 0.15 -19.64
CA ASN A 85 11.15 0.94 -18.74
C ASN A 85 11.94 0.06 -17.74
N GLU A 86 12.13 -1.23 -18.03
CA GLU A 86 12.81 -2.22 -17.18
C GLU A 86 14.20 -1.76 -16.71
N LYS A 87 14.99 -1.14 -17.59
CA LYS A 87 16.32 -0.62 -17.24
C LYS A 87 16.26 0.41 -16.12
N LYS A 88 15.23 1.27 -16.11
CA LYS A 88 15.02 2.28 -15.05
C LYS A 88 14.47 1.65 -13.78
N ASP A 89 13.57 0.67 -13.90
CA ASP A 89 13.08 -0.12 -12.76
C ASP A 89 14.23 -0.79 -12.02
N ASN A 90 15.14 -1.43 -12.76
CA ASN A 90 16.29 -2.11 -12.19
C ASN A 90 17.31 -1.13 -11.58
N LEU A 91 17.60 -0.01 -12.24
CA LEU A 91 18.49 1.03 -11.72
C LEU A 91 18.02 1.56 -10.35
N TYR A 92 16.72 1.86 -10.20
CA TYR A 92 16.21 2.35 -8.92
C TYR A 92 16.22 1.28 -7.84
N ARG A 93 15.97 0.02 -8.19
CA ARG A 93 16.09 -1.11 -7.27
C ARG A 93 17.53 -1.30 -6.80
N GLU A 94 18.49 -1.29 -7.71
CA GLU A 94 19.92 -1.40 -7.40
C GLU A 94 20.42 -0.23 -6.56
N ALA A 95 19.99 0.99 -6.87
CA ALA A 95 20.31 2.17 -6.05
C ALA A 95 19.77 2.03 -4.62
N ALA A 96 18.53 1.55 -4.46
CA ALA A 96 17.94 1.33 -3.13
C ALA A 96 18.65 0.21 -2.35
N LEU A 97 19.06 -0.87 -3.03
CA LEU A 97 19.90 -1.92 -2.45
C LEU A 97 21.29 -1.39 -2.05
N GLY A 98 21.88 -0.51 -2.85
CA GLY A 98 23.13 0.16 -2.50
C GLY A 98 23.00 0.98 -1.20
N VAL A 99 21.91 1.74 -1.05
CA VAL A 99 21.60 2.47 0.18
C VAL A 99 21.41 1.53 1.37
N MET A 100 20.72 0.40 1.17
CA MET A 100 20.58 -0.64 2.20
C MET A 100 21.95 -1.13 2.70
N LEU A 101 22.88 -1.45 1.80
CA LEU A 101 24.22 -1.91 2.15
C LEU A 101 25.03 -0.87 2.93
N VAL A 102 24.94 0.41 2.53
CA VAL A 102 25.58 1.52 3.25
C VAL A 102 25.03 1.62 4.67
N LEU A 103 23.71 1.53 4.86
CA LEU A 103 23.09 1.57 6.18
C LEU A 103 23.51 0.38 7.05
N LEU A 104 23.54 -0.83 6.49
CA LEU A 104 24.01 -2.02 7.20
C LEU A 104 25.47 -1.85 7.66
N PHE A 105 26.32 -1.24 6.83
CA PHE A 105 27.71 -0.99 7.18
C PHE A 105 27.86 0.06 8.29
N VAL A 106 27.19 1.21 8.16
CA VAL A 106 27.26 2.33 9.12
C VAL A 106 26.69 1.93 10.49
N MET A 107 25.58 1.19 10.49
CA MET A 107 24.84 0.85 11.71
C MET A 107 25.07 -0.59 12.17
N ARG A 108 26.21 -1.22 11.80
CA ARG A 108 26.51 -2.64 12.09
C ARG A 108 26.40 -3.06 13.56
N GLY A 109 26.49 -2.11 14.49
CA GLY A 109 26.39 -2.37 15.93
C GLY A 109 24.95 -2.39 16.48
N SER A 110 23.94 -2.03 15.68
CA SER A 110 22.55 -1.97 16.12
C SER A 110 21.81 -3.28 15.84
N ARG A 111 21.16 -3.87 16.85
CA ARG A 111 20.38 -5.12 16.69
C ARG A 111 19.23 -5.02 15.69
N LEU A 112 18.69 -3.82 15.49
CA LEU A 112 17.56 -3.53 14.60
C LEU A 112 17.98 -2.98 13.23
N VAL A 113 19.29 -2.98 12.92
CA VAL A 113 19.81 -2.38 11.69
C VAL A 113 19.16 -2.94 10.43
N MET A 114 18.90 -4.25 10.39
CA MET A 114 18.24 -4.90 9.26
C MET A 114 16.83 -4.34 9.02
N LEU A 115 16.05 -4.15 10.09
CA LEU A 115 14.70 -3.62 10.00
C LEU A 115 14.70 -2.20 9.43
N TYR A 116 15.59 -1.34 9.95
CA TYR A 116 15.70 0.04 9.47
C TYR A 116 16.20 0.10 8.02
N ALA A 117 17.20 -0.70 7.66
CA ALA A 117 17.75 -0.76 6.32
C ALA A 117 16.68 -1.21 5.30
N LEU A 118 15.89 -2.24 5.63
CA LEU A 118 14.76 -2.69 4.81
C LEU A 118 13.68 -1.61 4.65
N CYS A 119 13.30 -0.94 5.74
CA CYS A 119 12.31 0.14 5.67
C CYS A 119 12.78 1.28 4.76
N VAL A 120 14.03 1.72 4.91
CA VAL A 120 14.59 2.80 4.08
C VAL A 120 14.70 2.37 2.62
N GLN A 121 15.18 1.14 2.36
CA GLN A 121 15.27 0.59 1.01
C GLN A 121 13.89 0.54 0.34
N ALA A 122 12.89 -0.02 1.01
CA ALA A 122 11.53 -0.13 0.48
C ALA A 122 10.92 1.26 0.24
N LEU A 123 11.11 2.19 1.18
CA LEU A 123 10.59 3.55 1.07
C LEU A 123 11.23 4.28 -0.12
N LEU A 124 12.56 4.22 -0.24
CA LEU A 124 13.31 4.87 -1.32
C LEU A 124 12.90 4.29 -2.68
N GLU A 125 12.89 2.96 -2.81
CA GLU A 125 12.50 2.30 -4.06
C GLU A 125 11.07 2.67 -4.47
N GLY A 126 10.12 2.57 -3.54
CA GLY A 126 8.72 2.82 -3.82
C GLY A 126 8.44 4.28 -4.18
N VAL A 127 8.99 5.25 -3.44
CA VAL A 127 8.79 6.68 -3.70
C VAL A 127 9.42 7.11 -5.02
N VAL A 128 10.66 6.67 -5.30
CA VAL A 128 11.36 7.04 -6.54
C VAL A 128 10.67 6.44 -7.76
N LYS A 129 10.23 5.18 -7.68
CA LYS A 129 9.48 4.54 -8.78
C LYS A 129 8.13 5.20 -8.98
N TYR A 130 7.39 5.51 -7.92
CA TYR A 130 6.11 6.21 -8.01
C TYR A 130 6.25 7.58 -8.68
N TRP A 131 7.27 8.36 -8.26
CA TRP A 131 7.58 9.64 -8.86
C TRP A 131 7.90 9.52 -10.35
N TYR A 132 8.74 8.54 -10.73
CA TYR A 132 9.09 8.31 -12.13
C TYR A 132 7.87 7.89 -12.97
N VAL A 133 7.02 6.99 -12.46
CA VAL A 133 5.79 6.56 -13.11
C VAL A 133 4.84 7.74 -13.34
N CYS A 134 4.66 8.59 -12.32
CA CYS A 134 3.84 9.80 -12.43
C CYS A 134 4.41 10.81 -13.45
N ARG A 135 5.73 10.96 -13.52
CA ARG A 135 6.40 11.77 -14.53
C ARG A 135 6.21 11.20 -15.94
N TRP A 136 6.35 9.88 -16.09
CA TRP A 136 6.20 9.18 -17.37
C TRP A 136 4.76 9.25 -17.91
N MET A 137 3.76 9.17 -17.02
CA MET A 137 2.34 9.36 -17.36
C MET A 137 1.93 10.85 -17.53
N GLN A 138 2.87 11.79 -17.45
CA GLN A 138 2.62 13.24 -17.55
C GLN A 138 1.54 13.74 -16.57
N GLY A 139 1.52 13.18 -15.36
CA GLY A 139 0.61 13.61 -14.30
C GLY A 139 0.38 12.53 -13.25
N SER A 140 -0.03 12.94 -12.05
CA SER A 140 -0.33 12.01 -10.96
C SER A 140 -1.47 11.07 -11.34
N ALA A 141 -1.30 9.77 -11.12
CA ALA A 141 -2.35 8.79 -11.37
C ALA A 141 -3.62 9.07 -10.55
N ILE A 142 -3.42 9.47 -9.29
CA ILE A 142 -4.47 9.89 -8.36
C ILE A 142 -4.07 11.23 -7.74
N LYS A 143 -5.06 12.12 -7.54
CA LYS A 143 -4.83 13.40 -6.85
C LYS A 143 -4.51 13.13 -5.39
N LEU A 144 -3.54 13.87 -4.81
CA LEU A 144 -3.20 13.76 -3.39
C LEU A 144 -4.41 13.89 -2.46
N LYS A 145 -5.37 14.77 -2.79
CA LYS A 145 -6.63 14.89 -2.04
C LYS A 145 -7.40 13.57 -1.95
N THR A 146 -7.51 12.83 -3.05
CA THR A 146 -8.20 11.54 -3.10
C THR A 146 -7.46 10.49 -2.29
N TYR A 147 -6.13 10.48 -2.36
CA TYR A 147 -5.30 9.58 -1.56
C TYR A 147 -5.47 9.84 -0.05
N CYS A 148 -5.47 11.11 0.38
CA CYS A 148 -5.73 11.47 1.78
C CYS A 148 -7.14 11.08 2.24
N ILE A 149 -8.15 11.22 1.37
CA ILE A 149 -9.53 10.79 1.68
C ILE A 149 -9.60 9.27 1.87
N TRP A 150 -8.86 8.47 1.12
CA TRP A 150 -8.85 7.02 1.33
C TRP A 150 -8.21 6.62 2.66
N TRP A 151 -7.20 7.37 3.11
CA TRP A 151 -6.56 7.15 4.39
C TRP A 151 -7.36 7.66 5.60
N SER A 152 -8.32 8.57 5.40
CA SER A 152 -9.07 9.15 6.51
C SER A 152 -9.89 8.11 7.27
N VAL A 153 -10.47 7.12 6.57
CA VAL A 153 -11.29 6.08 7.19
C VAL A 153 -10.44 5.12 8.03
N PRO A 154 -9.38 4.47 7.52
CA PRO A 154 -8.48 3.68 8.35
C PRO A 154 -7.90 4.49 9.51
N ALA A 155 -7.48 5.73 9.27
CA ALA A 155 -6.91 6.59 10.31
C ALA A 155 -7.92 6.91 11.42
N ALA A 156 -9.18 7.18 11.08
CA ALA A 156 -10.24 7.43 12.05
C ALA A 156 -10.56 6.18 12.88
N VAL A 157 -10.59 5.00 12.25
CA VAL A 157 -10.81 3.71 12.96
C VAL A 157 -9.65 3.39 13.89
N ILE A 158 -8.40 3.61 13.46
CA ILE A 158 -7.21 3.46 14.30
C ILE A 158 -7.27 4.43 15.48
N ALA A 159 -7.53 5.71 15.23
CA ALA A 159 -7.62 6.73 16.28
C ALA A 159 -8.75 6.42 17.29
N GLY A 160 -9.91 5.99 16.82
CA GLY A 160 -11.03 5.56 17.68
C GLY A 160 -10.66 4.34 18.54
N GLY A 161 -9.97 3.35 17.96
CA GLY A 161 -9.47 2.19 18.70
C GLY A 161 -8.46 2.56 19.80
N CYS A 162 -7.58 3.53 19.52
CA CYS A 162 -6.66 4.10 20.51
C CYS A 162 -7.40 4.82 21.64
N LEU A 163 -8.35 5.70 21.31
CA LEU A 163 -9.09 6.51 22.29
C LEU A 163 -9.95 5.67 23.24
N LEU A 164 -10.53 4.58 22.73
CA LEU A 164 -11.38 3.68 23.51
C LEU A 164 -10.59 2.59 24.25
N HIS A 165 -9.26 2.60 24.19
CA HIS A 165 -8.39 1.57 24.79
C HIS A 165 -8.75 0.12 24.39
N LEU A 166 -9.36 -0.06 23.21
CA LEU A 166 -9.81 -1.38 22.71
C LEU A 166 -8.66 -2.20 22.10
N GLN A 167 -7.43 -1.68 22.11
CA GLN A 167 -6.25 -2.23 21.44
C GLN A 167 -5.86 -3.66 21.84
N HIS A 168 -6.37 -4.15 22.97
CA HIS A 168 -6.13 -5.50 23.49
C HIS A 168 -7.20 -6.53 23.09
N SER A 169 -8.31 -6.10 22.48
CA SER A 169 -9.42 -6.99 22.15
C SER A 169 -9.31 -7.53 20.71
N ALA A 170 -9.14 -8.85 20.58
CA ALA A 170 -9.14 -9.53 19.28
C ALA A 170 -10.49 -9.38 18.55
N LEU A 171 -11.59 -9.34 19.29
CA LEU A 171 -12.93 -9.15 18.72
C LEU A 171 -13.10 -7.72 18.18
N ALA A 172 -12.57 -6.71 18.88
CA ALA A 172 -12.56 -5.33 18.40
C ALA A 172 -11.69 -5.17 17.14
N MET A 173 -10.54 -5.85 17.08
CA MET A 173 -9.69 -5.90 15.89
C MET A 173 -10.43 -6.46 14.68
N LEU A 174 -11.10 -7.61 14.83
CA LEU A 174 -11.86 -8.25 13.74
C LEU A 174 -13.01 -7.37 13.27
N LEU A 175 -13.77 -6.76 14.19
CA LEU A 175 -14.86 -5.85 13.85
C LEU A 175 -14.36 -4.57 13.16
N ALA A 176 -13.27 -3.99 13.64
CA ALA A 176 -12.70 -2.77 13.07
C ALA A 176 -12.11 -3.01 11.67
N ALA A 177 -11.37 -4.10 11.49
CA ALA A 177 -10.80 -4.48 10.19
C ALA A 177 -11.89 -4.89 9.20
N GLY A 178 -12.84 -5.73 9.64
CA GLY A 178 -13.98 -6.18 8.85
C GLY A 178 -14.90 -5.02 8.47
N GLY A 179 -15.18 -4.10 9.41
CA GLY A 179 -15.96 -2.89 9.16
C GLY A 179 -15.29 -1.94 8.17
N THR A 180 -13.97 -1.75 8.28
CA THR A 180 -13.20 -0.93 7.33
C THR A 180 -13.21 -1.53 5.93
N PHE A 181 -13.04 -2.85 5.82
CA PHE A 181 -13.12 -3.56 4.55
C PHE A 181 -14.52 -3.50 3.96
N ALA A 182 -15.57 -3.78 4.75
CA ALA A 182 -16.95 -3.72 4.30
C ALA A 182 -17.34 -2.31 3.84
N PHE A 183 -16.94 -1.27 4.58
CA PHE A 183 -17.15 0.12 4.18
C PHE A 183 -16.47 0.43 2.85
N GLY A 184 -15.19 0.07 2.70
CA GLY A 184 -14.47 0.25 1.44
C GLY A 184 -15.13 -0.50 0.27
N LEU A 185 -15.63 -1.71 0.50
CA LEU A 185 -16.32 -2.51 -0.51
C LEU A 185 -17.64 -1.87 -0.93
N VAL A 186 -18.43 -1.38 0.03
CA VAL A 186 -19.67 -0.64 -0.25
C VAL A 186 -19.39 0.63 -1.04
N CYS A 187 -18.32 1.36 -0.72
CA CYS A 187 -17.91 2.54 -1.47
C CYS A 187 -17.51 2.21 -2.92
N GLU A 188 -16.84 1.08 -3.16
CA GLU A 188 -16.48 0.63 -4.51
C GLU A 188 -17.65 0.03 -5.31
N LEU A 189 -18.70 -0.45 -4.62
CA LEU A 189 -19.92 -0.96 -5.23
C LEU A 189 -20.97 0.13 -5.54
N ARG A 190 -20.82 1.34 -5.00
CA ARG A 190 -21.68 2.49 -5.33
C ARG A 190 -21.44 3.00 -6.76
N PRO A 191 -22.43 3.64 -7.40
CA PRO A 191 -22.29 4.21 -8.73
C PRO A 191 -21.12 5.20 -8.77
N GLY A 192 -20.11 4.91 -9.59
CA GLY A 192 -18.83 5.63 -9.67
C GLY A 192 -17.61 4.89 -9.12
N GLY A 193 -17.81 3.74 -8.45
CA GLY A 193 -16.75 2.83 -8.02
C GLY A 193 -16.25 1.91 -9.16
N CYS A 194 -15.02 1.43 -9.05
CA CYS A 194 -14.40 0.59 -10.10
C CYS A 194 -15.07 -0.79 -10.19
N LEU A 195 -15.57 -1.32 -9.07
CA LEU A 195 -16.25 -2.62 -9.01
C LEU A 195 -17.69 -2.56 -9.51
N HIS A 196 -18.37 -1.41 -9.41
CA HIS A 196 -19.73 -1.23 -9.91
C HIS A 196 -19.84 -1.48 -11.42
N GLY A 197 -18.92 -0.93 -12.22
CA GLY A 197 -18.90 -1.13 -13.68
C GLY A 197 -18.64 -2.58 -14.09
N TYR A 198 -17.79 -3.29 -13.33
CA TYR A 198 -17.57 -4.72 -13.52
C TYR A 198 -18.81 -5.55 -13.15
N TRP A 199 -19.48 -5.19 -12.06
CA TRP A 199 -20.69 -5.86 -11.58
C TRP A 199 -21.86 -5.70 -12.56
N GLU A 200 -22.07 -4.51 -13.11
CA GLU A 200 -23.08 -4.29 -14.17
C GLU A 200 -22.75 -5.04 -15.46
N GLY A 201 -21.47 -5.13 -15.83
CA GLY A 201 -21.03 -5.93 -16.97
C GLY A 201 -21.29 -7.42 -16.80
N LEU A 202 -21.11 -7.94 -15.57
CA LEU A 202 -21.43 -9.33 -15.21
C LEU A 202 -22.94 -9.60 -15.21
N LYS A 203 -23.74 -8.67 -14.67
CA LYS A 203 -25.21 -8.74 -14.70
C LYS A 203 -25.82 -8.67 -16.10
N LYS A 204 -25.10 -8.16 -17.09
CA LYS A 204 -25.54 -8.18 -18.50
C LYS A 204 -25.16 -9.49 -19.21
N LYS A 205 -24.30 -10.31 -18.60
CA LYS A 205 -23.79 -11.57 -19.17
C LYS A 205 -24.51 -12.82 -18.63
N PHE A 206 -25.33 -12.66 -17.59
CA PHE A 206 -26.21 -13.66 -16.99
C PHE A 206 -27.63 -13.12 -16.99
#